data_AF-A0A413KAN0-F1
#
_entry.id   AF-A0A413KAN0-F1
#
_cell.length_a   1.000
_cell.length_b   1.000
_cell.length_c   1.000
_cell.angle_alpha   90.00
_cell.angle_beta   90.00
_cell.angle_gamma   90.00
#
_symmetry.space_group_name_H-M   'P 1'
#
loop_
_entity.id
_entity.type
_entity.pdbx_description
1 polymer ?
#
loop_
_entity_poly.entity_id
_entity_poly.type
_entity_poly.pdbx_seq_one_letter_code
_entity_poly.pdbx_strand_id
1 'polypeptide(L)' 'MATNVSEKDKTLNEIIDWVKSRCHEAGLSRFDVRRKSDRDFYDGQVNAFHEMLELCRSMLGYSGSMPSEVPNQSEDAKK' A
#
# COMPACT_ATOMS: atom_id res chain seq x y z
N MET A 1 2.18 -9.18 20.28
CA MET A 1 2.48 -8.52 18.98
C MET A 1 2.99 -7.12 19.28
N ALA A 2 4.01 -6.64 18.59
CA ALA A 2 4.51 -5.28 18.79
C ALA A 2 3.40 -4.27 18.45
N THR A 3 2.94 -3.50 19.43
CA THR A 3 1.86 -2.50 19.32
C THR A 3 2.08 -1.53 18.15
N ASN A 4 3.34 -1.21 17.85
CA ASN A 4 3.71 -0.33 16.74
C ASN A 4 3.35 -0.90 15.36
N VAL A 5 3.39 -2.23 15.19
CA VAL A 5 3.01 -2.90 13.93
C VAL A 5 1.48 -2.83 13.76
N SER A 6 0.72 -3.08 14.82
CA SER A 6 -0.75 -3.02 14.75
C SER A 6 -1.30 -1.62 14.52
N GLU A 7 -0.65 -0.58 15.05
CA GLU A 7 -1.09 0.81 14.84
C GLU A 7 -0.78 1.28 13.42
N LYS A 8 0.42 0.98 12.90
CA LYS A 8 0.78 1.21 11.49
C LYS A 8 -0.24 0.56 10.55
N ASP A 9 -0.57 -0.70 10.78
CA ASP A 9 -1.48 -1.45 9.92
C ASP A 9 -2.91 -0.88 9.99
N LYS A 10 -3.35 -0.43 11.16
CA LYS A 10 -4.63 0.28 11.29
C LYS A 10 -4.64 1.56 10.45
N THR A 11 -3.62 2.41 10.58
CA THR A 11 -3.52 3.65 9.81
C THR A 11 -3.46 3.39 8.30
N LEU A 12 -2.70 2.38 7.87
CA LEU A 12 -2.65 2.00 6.46
C LEU A 12 -4.00 1.54 5.92
N ASN A 13 -4.78 0.81 6.72
CA ASN A 13 -6.15 0.43 6.32
C ASN A 13 -7.08 1.64 6.21
N GLU A 14 -7.01 2.60 7.14
CA GLU A 14 -7.78 3.85 7.06
C GLU A 14 -7.45 4.66 5.80
N ILE A 15 -6.15 4.76 5.46
CA ILE A 15 -5.71 5.41 4.22
C ILE A 15 -6.22 4.65 3.00
N ILE A 16 -6.14 3.32 2.99
CA ILE A 16 -6.65 2.49 1.88
C ILE A 16 -8.14 2.76 1.64
N ASP A 17 -8.94 2.82 2.69
CA ASP A 17 -10.38 3.06 2.55
C ASP A 17 -10.68 4.48 2.09
N TRP A 18 -9.94 5.48 2.58
CA TRP A 18 -10.02 6.85 2.08
C TRP A 18 -9.67 6.94 0.59
N VAL A 19 -8.56 6.32 0.16
CA VAL A 19 -8.12 6.31 -1.24
C VAL A 19 -9.15 5.61 -2.14
N LYS A 20 -9.75 4.50 -1.71
CA LYS A 20 -10.83 3.83 -2.47
C LYS A 20 -12.01 4.76 -2.70
N SER A 21 -12.46 5.48 -1.66
CA SER A 21 -13.56 6.45 -1.79
C SER A 21 -13.21 7.54 -2.80
N ARG A 22 -12.00 8.10 -2.70
CA ARG A 22 -11.55 9.17 -3.58
C ARG A 22 -11.38 8.70 -5.03
N CYS A 23 -10.87 7.48 -5.22
CA CYS A 23 -10.75 6.84 -6.52
C CYS A 23 -12.13 6.64 -7.16
N HIS A 24 -13.12 6.22 -6.37
CA HIS A 24 -14.49 6.06 -6.84
C HIS A 24 -15.09 7.40 -7.27
N GLU A 25 -14.96 8.44 -6.46
CA GLU A 25 -15.43 9.80 -6.80
C GLU A 25 -14.79 10.36 -8.07
N ALA A 26 -13.47 10.20 -8.23
CA ALA A 26 -12.77 10.62 -9.45
C ALA A 26 -13.24 9.80 -10.67
N GLY A 27 -13.47 8.50 -10.49
CA GLY A 27 -14.00 7.60 -11.50
C GLY A 27 -15.43 7.93 -11.93
N LEU A 28 -16.26 8.52 -11.06
CA LEU A 28 -17.56 9.07 -11.42
C LEU A 28 -17.42 10.42 -12.13
N SER A 29 -16.61 11.33 -11.57
CA SER A 29 -16.41 12.69 -12.08
C SER A 29 -15.91 12.73 -13.52
N ARG A 30 -15.12 11.74 -13.95
CA ARG A 30 -14.67 11.64 -15.35
C ARG A 30 -15.82 11.51 -16.35
N PHE A 31 -16.97 10.97 -15.96
CA PHE A 31 -18.13 10.83 -16.84
C PHE A 31 -18.99 12.10 -16.91
N ASP A 32 -18.89 12.98 -15.91
CA ASP A 32 -19.66 14.22 -15.82
C ASP A 32 -19.04 15.37 -16.63
N VAL A 33 -17.77 15.25 -17.03
CA VAL A 33 -17.07 16.30 -17.78
C VAL A 33 -17.14 16.12 -19.29
N ARG A 34 -17.33 17.25 -19.99
CA ARG A 34 -17.48 17.29 -21.45
C ARG A 34 -16.15 17.41 -22.19
N ARG A 35 -15.16 18.12 -21.63
CA ARG A 35 -13.88 18.33 -22.32
C ARG A 35 -12.98 17.12 -22.11
N LYS A 36 -12.25 16.76 -23.16
CA LYS A 36 -11.27 15.67 -23.11
C LYS A 36 -10.19 15.93 -22.06
N SER A 37 -9.65 17.15 -21.99
CA SER A 37 -8.62 17.51 -21.01
C SER A 37 -9.06 17.27 -19.56
N ASP A 38 -10.32 17.56 -19.26
CA ASP A 38 -10.88 17.34 -17.93
C ASP A 38 -11.01 15.83 -17.64
N ARG A 39 -11.43 15.03 -18.64
CA ARG A 39 -11.42 13.56 -18.53
C ARG A 39 -10.01 13.01 -18.29
N ASP A 40 -9.04 13.45 -19.08
CA ASP A 40 -7.65 13.02 -18.97
C ASP A 40 -7.09 13.35 -17.56
N PHE A 41 -7.50 14.48 -16.97
CA PHE A 41 -7.18 14.83 -15.59
C PHE A 41 -7.78 13.86 -14.56
N TYR A 42 -9.06 13.49 -14.67
CA TYR A 42 -9.67 12.51 -13.77
C TYR A 42 -9.12 11.10 -13.96
N ASP A 43 -8.79 10.70 -15.19
CA ASP A 43 -8.12 9.43 -15.45
C ASP A 43 -6.73 9.38 -14.80
N GLY A 44 -5.98 10.49 -14.87
CA GLY A 44 -4.72 10.65 -14.14
C GLY A 44 -4.89 10.53 -12.63
N GLN A 45 -5.94 11.14 -12.06
CA GLN A 45 -6.25 10.99 -10.63
C GLN A 45 -6.58 9.54 -10.25
N VAL A 46 -7.40 8.84 -11.05
CA VAL A 46 -7.73 7.42 -10.81
C VAL A 46 -6.47 6.56 -10.82
N ASN A 47 -5.56 6.77 -11.79
CA ASN A 47 -4.30 6.04 -11.85
C ASN A 47 -3.42 6.31 -10.62
N ALA A 48 -3.30 7.57 -10.20
CA ALA A 48 -2.54 7.92 -9.00
C ALA A 48 -3.11 7.25 -7.74
N PHE A 49 -4.43 7.18 -7.59
CA PHE A 49 -5.05 6.47 -6.46
C PHE A 49 -4.82 4.96 -6.53
N HIS A 50 -4.81 4.35 -7.71
CA HIS A 50 -4.42 2.94 -7.85
C HIS A 50 -2.97 2.70 -7.39
N GLU A 51 -2.02 3.52 -7.81
CA GLU A 51 -0.62 3.41 -7.38
C GLU A 51 -0.48 3.57 -5.86
N MET A 52 -1.21 4.53 -5.25
CA MET A 52 -1.24 4.69 -3.79
C MET A 52 -1.80 3.45 -3.08
N LEU A 53 -2.85 2.82 -3.62
CA LEU A 53 -3.40 1.58 -3.05
C LEU A 53 -2.40 0.44 -3.10
N GLU A 54 -1.68 0.28 -4.21
CA GLU A 54 -0.63 -0.72 -4.34
C GLU A 54 0.50 -0.48 -3.34
N LEU A 55 0.94 0.77 -3.19
CA LEU A 55 1.94 1.15 -2.18
C LEU A 55 1.47 0.79 -0.77
N CYS A 56 0.29 1.23 -0.34
CA CYS A 56 -0.22 0.92 1.00
C CYS A 56 -0.36 -0.59 1.24
N ARG A 57 -0.81 -1.36 0.23
CA ARG A 57 -0.89 -2.83 0.31
C ARG A 57 0.48 -3.48 0.43
N SER A 58 1.50 -2.99 -0.29
CA SER A 58 2.87 -3.49 -0.17
C SER A 58 3.45 -3.24 1.23
N MET A 59 3.11 -2.12 1.86
CA MET A 59 3.51 -1.78 3.23
C MET A 59 2.78 -2.60 4.31
N LEU A 60 1.60 -3.14 4.00
CA LEU A 60 0.91 -4.14 4.83
C LEU A 60 1.50 -5.55 4.63
N GLY A 61 1.93 -5.87 3.41
CA GLY A 61 2.44 -7.18 3.01
C GLY A 61 3.91 -7.46 3.35
N TYR A 62 4.71 -6.44 3.73
CA TYR A 62 6.08 -6.66 4.20
C TYR A 62 6.11 -7.17 5.66
N SER A 63 5.59 -8.37 5.86
CA SER A 63 6.07 -9.25 6.92
C SER A 63 7.46 -9.68 6.47
N GLY A 64 8.50 -9.06 7.01
CA GLY A 64 9.85 -9.55 6.83
C GLY A 64 9.86 -11.03 7.23
N SER A 65 9.87 -11.92 6.24
CA SER A 65 10.41 -13.26 6.44
C SER A 65 11.84 -13.00 6.86
N MET A 66 12.07 -13.08 8.17
CA MET A 66 13.41 -13.11 8.73
C MET A 66 14.14 -14.18 7.92
N PRO A 67 15.21 -13.85 7.17
CA PRO A 67 15.95 -14.87 6.44
C PRO A 67 16.33 -15.94 7.45
N SER A 68 15.91 -17.18 7.17
CA SER A 68 16.12 -18.38 8.00
C SER A 68 17.46 -18.26 8.72
N GLU A 69 17.44 -18.35 10.06
CA GLU A 69 18.62 -18.30 10.90
C GLU A 69 19.76 -19.08 10.25
N VAL A 70 20.83 -18.38 9.91
CA VAL A 70 22.05 -18.99 9.40
C VAL A 70 22.57 -19.88 10.54
N PRO A 71 22.81 -21.18 10.31
CA PRO A 71 23.28 -22.09 11.36
C PRO A 71 24.50 -21.48 12.06
N ASN A 72 24.40 -21.32 13.39
CA ASN A 72 25.43 -20.70 14.19
C ASN A 72 26.71 -21.56 14.15
N GLN A 73 27.70 -21.16 13.34
CA GLN A 73 28.95 -21.91 13.12
C GLN A 73 29.86 -22.01 14.35
N SER A 74 29.45 -21.48 15.51
CA SER A 74 30.23 -21.56 16.75
C SER A 74 30.08 -22.88 17.51
N GLU A 75 29.21 -23.80 17.09
CA GLU A 75 29.13 -25.15 17.71
C GLU A 75 30.35 -26.03 17.37
N ASP A 76 31.09 -25.73 16.30
CA ASP A 76 32.30 -26.47 15.91
C ASP A 76 33.61 -25.96 16.58
N ALA A 77 33.52 -24.95 17.44
CA ALA A 77 34.69 -24.36 18.13
C ALA A 77 34.99 -25.00 19.50
N LYS A 78 34.71 -26.30 19.67
CA LYS A 78 35.21 -27.09 20.81
C LYS A 78 35.93 -28.34 20.34
N LYS A 79 37.25 -28.25 20.26
CA LYS A 79 38.14 -29.35 20.64
C LYS A 79 39.43 -28.82 21.24
#